data_AF-A0A0L0APT5-F1
#
_entry.id   AF-A0A0L0APT5-F1
#
_cell.length_a   1.000
_cell.length_b   1.000
_cell.length_c   1.000
_cell.angle_alpha   90.00
_cell.angle_beta   90.00
_cell.angle_gamma   90.00
#
_symmetry.space_group_name_H-M   'P 1'
#
loop_
_entity.id
_entity.type
_entity.pdbx_description
1 polymer ?
#
loop_
_entity_poly.entity_id
_entity_poly.type
_entity_poly.pdbx_seq_one_letter_code
_entity_poly.pdbx_strand_id
1 'polypeptide(L)'
;MNIKKLTTPFLALLLLYSGYAGLTEYRYYRDSLPLPGRVSNVDVVTSEQRRMTDTCTHFRGREDCATLYRYDITWRVLNKDYVYSVTDRHKQPSTVECIDVFMPNPTVAKPCNHLFFNASHLPAIIAIWAIVAFILLTLMLYRYKQRRFNPPCKPQRHRIYNHRHQLLLETDDRDEAFRFINSGYRLHSASKSVIEIAAGQERGEMECVNYSVRSRKGRRKMGP
;
A
#
# COMPACT_ATOMS: atom_id res chain seq x y z
N MET A 1 -11.35 -18.53 -3.92
CA MET A 1 -9.93 -18.54 -4.33
C MET A 1 -9.11 -17.79 -3.29
N ASN A 2 -8.12 -18.44 -2.66
CA ASN A 2 -7.46 -17.93 -1.45
C ASN A 2 -6.49 -16.78 -1.79
N ILE A 3 -6.78 -15.55 -1.34
CA ILE A 3 -6.02 -14.33 -1.66
C ILE A 3 -4.52 -14.48 -1.37
N LYS A 4 -4.15 -15.22 -0.31
CA LYS A 4 -2.75 -15.52 0.05
C LYS A 4 -1.97 -16.31 -1.02
N LYS A 5 -2.65 -17.09 -1.87
CA LYS A 5 -1.99 -17.88 -2.93
C LYS A 5 -1.65 -17.06 -4.18
N LEU A 6 -2.31 -15.91 -4.38
CA LEU A 6 -2.07 -15.02 -5.53
C LEU A 6 -1.00 -13.96 -5.24
N THR A 7 -0.89 -13.52 -3.99
CA THR A 7 0.06 -12.46 -3.59
C THR A 7 1.52 -12.89 -3.66
N THR A 8 1.82 -14.15 -3.32
CA THR A 8 3.19 -14.69 -3.30
C THR A 8 3.82 -14.80 -4.69
N PRO A 9 3.16 -15.40 -5.72
CA PRO A 9 3.74 -15.47 -7.06
C PRO A 9 3.85 -14.09 -7.71
N PHE A 10 2.90 -13.18 -7.48
CA PHE A 10 2.98 -11.82 -7.98
C PHE A 10 4.19 -11.07 -7.43
N LEU A 11 4.44 -11.16 -6.12
CA LEU A 11 5.58 -10.51 -5.48
C LEU A 11 6.92 -11.11 -5.94
N ALA A 12 6.98 -12.42 -6.13
CA ALA A 12 8.15 -13.09 -6.69
C ALA A 12 8.44 -12.65 -8.13
N LEU A 13 7.39 -12.52 -8.97
CA LEU A 13 7.54 -12.05 -10.35
C LEU A 13 7.96 -10.58 -10.39
N LEU A 14 7.43 -9.74 -9.51
CA LEU A 14 7.86 -8.34 -9.37
C LEU A 14 9.33 -8.23 -8.98
N LEU A 15 9.81 -9.07 -8.06
CA LEU A 15 11.22 -9.13 -7.66
C LEU A 15 12.12 -9.55 -8.82
N LEU A 16 11.75 -10.62 -9.53
CA LEU A 16 12.49 -11.09 -10.71
C LEU A 16 12.54 -10.01 -11.81
N TYR A 17 11.41 -9.35 -12.07
CA TYR A 17 11.34 -8.26 -13.03
C TYR A 17 12.17 -7.04 -12.60
N SER A 18 12.18 -6.71 -11.31
CA SER A 18 13.03 -5.65 -10.75
C SER A 18 14.52 -5.96 -10.96
N GLY A 19 14.93 -7.21 -10.71
CA GLY A 19 16.30 -7.66 -10.97
C GLY A 19 16.67 -7.61 -12.45
N TYR A 20 15.76 -8.04 -13.33
CA TYR A 20 15.94 -7.94 -14.78
C TYR A 20 16.12 -6.47 -15.22
N ALA A 21 15.24 -5.57 -14.78
CA ALA A 21 15.31 -4.15 -15.13
C ALA A 21 16.58 -3.47 -14.60
N GLY A 22 17.04 -3.85 -13.41
CA GLY A 22 18.32 -3.36 -12.87
C GLY A 22 19.51 -3.85 -13.70
N LEU A 23 19.51 -5.11 -14.12
CA LEU A 23 20.56 -5.68 -14.97
C LEU A 23 20.57 -5.05 -16.38
N THR A 24 19.40 -4.78 -16.97
CA THR A 24 19.33 -4.14 -18.28
C THR A 24 19.80 -2.69 -18.21
N GLU A 25 19.39 -1.93 -17.20
CA GLU A 25 19.90 -0.56 -16.99
C GLU A 25 21.42 -0.56 -16.81
N TYR A 26 21.94 -1.49 -16.00
CA TYR A 26 23.38 -1.63 -15.80
C TYR A 26 24.14 -1.90 -17.11
N ARG A 27 23.59 -2.77 -17.98
CA ARG A 27 24.15 -3.01 -19.32
C ARG A 27 24.15 -1.75 -20.17
N TYR A 28 23.05 -0.98 -20.15
CA TYR A 28 23.00 0.30 -20.86
C TYR A 28 24.09 1.24 -20.39
N TYR A 29 24.29 1.37 -19.08
CA TYR A 29 25.36 2.18 -18.51
C TYR A 29 26.75 1.72 -18.93
N ARG A 30 27.04 0.43 -18.73
CA ARG A 30 28.36 -0.15 -18.99
C ARG A 30 28.79 -0.01 -20.45
N ASP A 31 27.86 -0.21 -21.38
CA ASP A 31 28.15 -0.25 -22.82
C ASP A 31 27.68 1.04 -23.54
N SER A 32 27.41 2.11 -22.78
CA SER A 32 27.12 3.42 -23.34
C SER A 32 28.38 4.22 -23.65
N LEU A 33 28.31 5.04 -24.69
CA LEU A 33 29.34 6.02 -25.03
C LEU A 33 28.74 7.43 -25.02
N PRO A 34 29.43 8.40 -24.39
CA PRO A 34 29.03 9.80 -24.47
C PRO A 34 29.37 10.35 -25.86
N LEU A 35 28.39 10.95 -26.52
CA LEU A 35 28.50 11.57 -27.83
C LEU A 35 27.98 13.02 -27.78
N PRO A 36 28.52 13.92 -28.62
CA PRO A 36 27.94 15.23 -28.81
C PRO A 36 26.67 15.12 -29.66
N GLY A 37 25.55 15.60 -29.14
CA GLY A 37 24.28 15.73 -29.85
C GLY A 37 23.99 17.19 -30.21
N ARG A 38 23.49 17.44 -31.42
CA ARG A 38 23.09 18.78 -31.88
C ARG A 38 21.68 19.09 -31.42
N VAL A 39 21.50 20.26 -30.81
CA VAL A 39 20.18 20.74 -30.37
C VAL A 39 19.43 21.39 -31.54
N SER A 40 18.15 21.06 -31.65
CA SER A 40 17.22 21.58 -32.66
C SER A 40 15.80 21.67 -32.10
N ASN A 41 14.87 22.29 -32.83
CA ASN A 41 13.46 22.44 -32.45
C ASN A 41 13.26 22.96 -31.03
N VAL A 42 13.99 24.03 -30.66
CA VAL A 42 13.89 24.64 -29.33
C VAL A 42 12.60 25.44 -29.24
N ASP A 43 11.69 24.98 -28.40
CA ASP A 43 10.46 25.63 -28.01
C ASP A 43 10.56 26.06 -26.53
N VAL A 44 10.00 27.24 -26.23
CA VAL A 44 10.14 27.88 -24.92
C VAL A 44 8.77 28.30 -24.43
N VAL A 45 8.36 27.73 -23.29
CA VAL A 45 7.15 28.14 -22.59
C VAL A 45 7.56 29.05 -21.44
N THR A 46 7.32 30.35 -21.60
CA THR A 46 7.75 31.36 -20.63
C THR A 46 6.94 31.27 -19.33
N SER A 47 7.50 31.80 -18.25
CA SER A 47 6.82 31.89 -16.96
C SER A 47 5.48 32.63 -17.03
N GLU A 48 5.40 33.70 -17.82
CA GLU A 48 4.18 34.47 -18.05
C GLU A 48 3.10 33.62 -18.73
N GLN A 49 3.48 32.90 -19.80
CA GLN A 49 2.55 32.03 -20.51
C GLN A 49 2.04 30.90 -19.61
N ARG A 50 2.90 30.31 -18.78
CA ARG A 50 2.50 29.27 -17.82
C ARG A 50 1.51 29.78 -16.76
N ARG A 51 1.69 31.02 -16.29
CA ARG A 51 0.75 31.68 -15.37
C ARG A 51 -0.59 31.98 -16.03
N MET A 52 -0.58 32.49 -17.27
CA MET A 52 -1.82 32.79 -18.00
C MET A 52 -2.63 31.54 -18.33
N THR A 53 -1.96 30.41 -18.52
CA THR A 53 -2.59 29.12 -18.87
C THR A 53 -2.86 28.22 -17.66
N ASP A 54 -2.54 28.69 -16.44
CA ASP A 54 -2.66 27.93 -15.19
C ASP A 54 -1.98 26.55 -15.24
N THR A 55 -0.81 26.49 -15.90
CA THR A 55 0.00 25.26 -16.07
C THR A 55 1.19 25.22 -15.10
N CYS A 56 1.14 26.03 -14.04
CA CYS A 56 2.16 26.03 -13.01
C CYS A 56 2.10 24.77 -12.15
N THR A 57 3.26 24.31 -11.70
CA THR A 57 3.37 23.14 -10.84
C THR A 57 3.29 23.56 -9.39
N HIS A 58 2.38 22.96 -8.63
CA HIS A 58 2.23 23.24 -7.20
C HIS A 58 2.77 22.07 -6.36
N PHE A 59 3.74 22.34 -5.50
CA PHE A 59 4.27 21.35 -4.57
C PHE A 59 4.42 21.95 -3.16
N ARG A 60 3.70 21.39 -2.19
CA ARG A 60 3.74 21.80 -0.77
C ARG A 60 3.56 23.30 -0.54
N GLY A 61 2.59 23.92 -1.23
CA GLY A 61 2.30 25.35 -1.10
C GLY A 61 3.29 26.28 -1.78
N ARG A 62 4.27 25.75 -2.52
CA ARG A 62 5.10 26.52 -3.45
C ARG A 62 4.58 26.33 -4.86
N GLU A 63 4.45 27.43 -5.57
CA GLU A 63 4.12 27.47 -6.99
C GLU A 63 5.40 27.66 -7.78
N ASP A 64 5.65 26.75 -8.72
CA ASP A 64 6.72 26.86 -9.68
C ASP A 64 6.14 27.13 -11.07
N CYS A 65 6.33 28.37 -11.51
CA CYS A 65 6.03 28.86 -12.85
C CYS A 65 7.31 29.18 -13.63
N ALA A 66 8.44 28.54 -13.32
CA ALA A 66 9.66 28.78 -14.07
C ALA A 66 9.48 28.45 -15.55
N THR A 67 10.21 29.19 -16.41
CA THR A 67 10.27 28.94 -17.84
C THR A 67 10.70 27.49 -18.11
N LEU A 68 10.02 26.85 -19.05
CA LEU A 68 10.31 25.49 -19.49
C LEU A 68 10.82 25.51 -20.94
N TYR A 69 11.83 24.68 -21.19
CA TYR A 69 12.42 24.47 -22.49
C TYR A 69 12.08 23.07 -22.97
N ARG A 70 11.64 22.97 -24.22
CA ARG A 70 11.45 21.73 -24.97
C ARG A 70 12.34 21.76 -26.19
N TYR A 71 13.08 20.71 -26.44
CA TYR A 71 14.02 20.66 -27.56
C TYR A 71 14.38 19.24 -27.95
N ASP A 72 14.87 19.08 -29.17
CA ASP A 72 15.34 17.80 -29.68
C ASP A 72 16.86 17.77 -29.71
N ILE A 73 17.45 16.70 -29.17
CA ILE A 73 18.86 16.38 -29.31
C ILE A 73 18.99 15.35 -30.42
N THR A 74 19.80 15.66 -31.44
CA THR A 74 20.03 14.79 -32.59
C THR A 74 21.48 14.32 -32.65
N TRP A 75 21.71 13.04 -32.91
CA TRP A 75 23.05 12.46 -33.05
C TRP A 75 23.07 11.45 -34.18
N ARG A 76 24.27 11.17 -34.68
CA ARG A 76 24.48 10.30 -35.84
C ARG A 76 25.35 9.11 -35.50
N VAL A 77 24.87 7.91 -35.79
CA VAL A 77 25.59 6.63 -35.60
C VAL A 77 25.35 5.76 -36.83
N LEU A 78 26.41 5.19 -37.41
CA LEU A 78 26.32 4.29 -38.59
C LEU A 78 25.48 4.87 -39.74
N ASN A 79 25.71 6.15 -40.09
CA ASN A 79 24.99 6.93 -41.11
C ASN A 79 23.48 7.16 -40.86
N LYS A 80 22.95 6.77 -39.70
CA LYS A 80 21.57 7.02 -39.30
C LYS A 80 21.50 8.11 -38.22
N ASP A 81 20.54 9.00 -38.38
CA ASP A 81 20.26 10.05 -37.40
C ASP A 81 19.20 9.55 -36.41
N TYR A 82 19.43 9.88 -35.14
CA TYR A 82 18.56 9.55 -34.02
C TYR A 82 18.19 10.84 -33.31
N VAL A 83 17.01 10.83 -32.68
CA VAL A 83 16.43 12.00 -32.03
C VAL A 83 15.98 11.62 -30.63
N TYR A 84 16.27 12.49 -29.67
CA TYR A 84 15.79 12.41 -28.30
C TYR A 84 15.08 13.72 -27.98
N SER A 85 13.78 13.65 -27.75
CA SER A 85 12.98 14.81 -27.35
C SER A 85 13.08 15.02 -25.86
N VAL A 86 13.61 16.17 -25.47
CA VAL A 86 13.67 16.63 -24.10
C VAL A 86 12.46 17.52 -23.83
N THR A 87 11.70 17.20 -22.78
CA THR A 87 10.55 17.98 -22.33
C THR A 87 10.81 18.58 -20.95
N ASP A 88 10.13 19.69 -20.65
CA ASP A 88 10.00 20.29 -19.31
C ASP A 88 11.34 20.54 -18.59
N ARG A 89 12.34 21.06 -19.30
CA ARG A 89 13.61 21.46 -18.68
C ARG A 89 13.55 22.89 -18.19
N HIS A 90 14.03 23.12 -16.97
CA HIS A 90 14.16 24.48 -16.41
C HIS A 90 15.44 25.21 -16.87
N LYS A 91 16.40 24.48 -17.44
CA LYS A 91 17.67 25.03 -17.90
C LYS A 91 17.65 25.16 -19.42
N GLN A 92 18.05 26.33 -19.91
CA GLN A 92 18.21 26.59 -21.34
C GLN A 92 19.27 25.63 -21.94
N PRO A 93 19.00 25.00 -23.10
CA PRO A 93 19.96 24.12 -23.74
C PRO A 93 21.12 24.89 -24.38
N SER A 94 22.29 24.26 -24.46
CA SER A 94 23.36 24.71 -25.35
C SER A 94 23.11 24.29 -26.81
N THR A 95 23.89 24.80 -27.76
CA THR A 95 23.81 24.39 -29.18
C THR A 95 24.18 22.92 -29.40
N VAL A 96 25.02 22.38 -28.52
CA VAL A 96 25.43 20.98 -28.46
C VAL A 96 25.26 20.51 -27.03
N GLU A 97 24.63 19.35 -26.84
CA GLU A 97 24.40 18.72 -25.54
C GLU A 97 25.02 17.32 -25.53
N CYS A 98 25.47 16.87 -24.36
CA CYS A 98 26.03 15.53 -24.19
C CYS A 98 24.91 14.50 -24.13
N ILE A 99 25.02 13.43 -24.92
CA ILE A 99 24.11 12.29 -24.89
C ILE A 99 24.87 10.97 -24.72
N ASP A 100 24.46 10.17 -23.74
CA ASP A 100 24.92 8.79 -23.56
C ASP A 100 24.09 7.87 -24.46
N VAL A 101 24.76 7.14 -25.35
CA VAL A 101 24.12 6.27 -26.34
C VAL A 101 24.57 4.83 -26.13
N PHE A 102 23.63 3.91 -26.03
CA PHE A 102 23.93 2.48 -25.97
C PHE A 102 24.27 1.97 -27.38
N MET A 103 25.56 1.73 -27.64
CA MET A 103 26.06 1.44 -28.99
C MET A 103 25.41 0.24 -29.68
N PRO A 104 25.11 -0.88 -29.01
CA PRO A 104 24.44 -2.02 -29.63
C PRO A 104 23.02 -1.69 -30.12
N ASN A 105 22.36 -0.67 -29.55
CA ASN A 105 21.06 -0.19 -30.01
C ASN A 105 20.94 1.32 -29.78
N PRO A 106 21.32 2.16 -30.76
CA PRO A 106 21.40 3.61 -30.59
C PRO A 106 20.04 4.31 -30.39
N THR A 107 18.90 3.60 -30.42
CA THR A 107 17.61 4.18 -29.99
C THR A 107 17.52 4.33 -28.47
N VAL A 108 18.33 3.58 -27.73
CA VAL A 108 18.43 3.66 -26.28
C VAL A 108 19.48 4.71 -25.93
N ALA A 109 19.03 5.85 -25.43
CA ALA A 109 19.88 6.98 -25.13
C ALA A 109 19.33 7.80 -23.95
N LYS A 110 20.18 8.64 -23.39
CA LYS A 110 19.79 9.68 -22.41
C LYS A 110 20.74 10.87 -22.48
N PRO A 111 20.26 12.08 -22.13
CA PRO A 111 21.17 13.18 -21.82
C PRO A 111 22.14 12.75 -20.71
N CYS A 112 23.42 13.15 -20.80
CA CYS A 112 24.44 12.75 -19.81
C CYS A 112 24.10 13.22 -18.38
N ASN A 113 23.31 14.29 -18.25
CA ASN A 113 22.81 14.80 -16.97
C ASN A 113 21.58 14.06 -16.43
N HIS A 114 21.06 13.07 -17.15
CA HIS A 114 19.87 12.31 -16.78
C HIS A 114 20.25 10.98 -16.12
N LEU A 115 19.45 10.59 -15.12
CA LEU A 115 19.67 9.41 -14.27
C LEU A 115 19.26 8.08 -14.92
N PHE A 116 18.40 8.11 -15.92
CA PHE A 116 17.83 6.90 -16.53
C PHE A 116 17.81 7.01 -18.04
N PHE A 117 17.97 5.87 -18.72
CA PHE A 117 17.76 5.78 -20.17
C PHE A 117 16.28 5.97 -20.53
N ASN A 118 15.98 6.44 -21.74
CA ASN A 118 14.59 6.52 -22.24
C ASN A 118 13.85 5.17 -22.18
N ALA A 119 14.57 4.07 -22.38
CA ALA A 119 14.03 2.71 -22.30
C ALA A 119 14.02 2.14 -20.86
N SER A 120 14.32 2.95 -19.84
CA SER A 120 14.39 2.49 -18.46
C SER A 120 13.02 2.22 -17.86
N HIS A 121 12.84 1.03 -17.30
CA HIS A 121 11.66 0.67 -16.52
C HIS A 121 11.81 0.98 -15.02
N LEU A 122 13.01 1.39 -14.58
CA LEU A 122 13.29 1.62 -13.16
C LEU A 122 12.40 2.68 -12.51
N PRO A 123 12.08 3.83 -13.13
CA PRO A 123 11.17 4.81 -12.51
C PRO A 123 9.80 4.22 -12.15
N ALA A 124 9.23 3.41 -13.05
CA ALA A 124 7.95 2.75 -12.81
C ALA A 124 8.06 1.69 -11.69
N ILE A 125 9.14 0.91 -11.69
CA ILE A 125 9.40 -0.10 -10.65
C ILE A 125 9.58 0.54 -9.27
N ILE A 126 10.31 1.65 -9.18
CA ILE A 126 10.47 2.43 -7.94
C ILE A 126 9.10 2.90 -7.43
N ALA A 127 8.25 3.44 -8.30
CA ALA A 127 6.91 3.86 -7.93
C ALA A 127 6.05 2.68 -7.41
N ILE A 128 6.10 1.53 -8.07
CA ILE A 128 5.39 0.31 -7.63
C ILE A 128 5.88 -0.13 -6.25
N TRP A 129 7.19 -0.20 -6.03
CA TRP A 129 7.75 -0.56 -4.73
C TRP A 129 7.38 0.43 -3.62
N ALA A 130 7.34 1.73 -3.92
CA ALA A 130 6.89 2.75 -2.98
C ALA A 130 5.42 2.52 -2.55
N ILE A 131 4.54 2.21 -3.51
CA ILE A 131 3.13 1.88 -3.23
C ILE A 131 3.02 0.61 -2.37
N VAL A 132 3.76 -0.45 -2.74
CA VAL A 132 3.76 -1.71 -1.98
C VAL A 132 4.26 -1.48 -0.55
N ALA A 133 5.36 -0.73 -0.37
CA ALA A 133 5.90 -0.40 0.94
C ALA A 133 4.89 0.41 1.79
N PHE A 134 4.20 1.37 1.18
CA PHE A 134 3.16 2.16 1.84
C PHE A 134 1.98 1.28 2.31
N ILE A 135 1.49 0.37 1.46
CA ILE A 135 0.42 -0.57 1.82
C ILE A 135 0.87 -1.51 2.96
N LEU A 136 2.09 -2.04 2.90
CA LEU A 136 2.61 -2.92 3.94
C LEU A 136 2.78 -2.18 5.28
N LEU A 137 3.29 -0.95 5.25
CA LEU A 137 3.46 -0.11 6.43
C LEU A 137 2.11 0.25 7.06
N THR A 138 1.12 0.65 6.26
CA THR A 138 -0.23 0.99 6.75
C THR A 138 -0.91 -0.23 7.38
N LEU A 139 -0.79 -1.42 6.78
CA LEU A 139 -1.30 -2.67 7.36
C LEU A 139 -0.58 -3.04 8.67
N MET A 140 0.75 -2.87 8.73
CA MET A 140 1.53 -3.08 9.95
C MET A 140 1.08 -2.15 11.07
N LEU A 141 0.94 -0.85 10.79
CA LEU A 141 0.47 0.15 11.75
C LEU A 141 -0.97 -0.12 12.20
N TYR A 142 -1.85 -0.52 11.27
CA TYR A 142 -3.22 -0.91 11.60
C TYR A 142 -3.25 -2.12 12.54
N ARG A 143 -2.49 -3.17 12.24
CA ARG A 143 -2.38 -4.37 13.10
C ARG A 143 -1.75 -4.03 14.45
N TYR A 144 -0.75 -3.15 14.48
CA TYR A 144 -0.13 -2.69 15.72
C TYR A 144 -1.13 -1.93 16.59
N LYS A 145 -1.91 -1.01 16.00
CA LYS A 145 -2.99 -0.30 16.69
C LYS A 145 -4.06 -1.28 17.19
N GLN A 146 -4.51 -2.21 16.36
CA GLN A 146 -5.48 -3.23 16.78
C GLN A 146 -4.97 -4.07 17.96
N ARG A 147 -3.72 -4.55 17.91
CA ARG A 147 -3.12 -5.34 19.01
C ARG A 147 -2.92 -4.54 20.29
N ARG A 148 -2.65 -3.23 20.19
CA ARG A 148 -2.39 -2.36 21.35
C ARG A 148 -3.67 -1.84 22.01
N PHE A 149 -4.74 -1.66 21.23
CA PHE A 149 -5.98 -1.03 21.72
C PHE A 149 -7.19 -1.97 21.80
N ASN A 150 -7.16 -3.12 21.13
CA ASN A 150 -8.14 -4.18 21.33
C ASN A 150 -7.41 -5.39 21.93
N PRO A 151 -7.66 -5.75 23.21
CA PRO A 151 -7.33 -7.10 23.64
C PRO A 151 -8.03 -8.06 22.66
N PRO A 152 -7.39 -9.16 22.23
CA PRO A 152 -8.08 -10.14 21.41
C PRO A 152 -9.26 -10.65 22.22
N CYS A 153 -10.47 -10.16 21.92
CA CYS A 153 -11.70 -10.78 22.39
C CYS A 153 -11.72 -12.15 21.72
N LYS A 154 -11.15 -13.15 22.39
CA LYS A 154 -11.48 -14.54 22.10
C LYS A 154 -13.02 -14.62 22.07
N PRO A 155 -13.63 -15.42 21.18
CA PRO A 155 -15.08 -15.59 21.19
C PRO A 155 -15.48 -16.02 22.60
N GLN A 156 -16.16 -15.13 23.31
CA GLN A 156 -16.45 -15.28 24.73
C GLN A 156 -17.93 -15.62 24.85
N ARG A 157 -18.21 -16.82 25.33
CA ARG A 157 -19.60 -17.28 25.46
C ARG A 157 -20.16 -16.84 26.80
N HIS A 158 -21.34 -16.25 26.81
CA HIS A 158 -22.01 -15.80 28.01
C HIS A 158 -23.11 -16.79 28.40
N ARG A 159 -22.96 -17.44 29.55
CA ARG A 159 -23.92 -18.43 30.07
C ARG A 159 -24.56 -17.91 31.34
N ILE A 160 -25.88 -17.95 31.42
CA ILE A 160 -26.64 -17.45 32.56
C ILE A 160 -27.32 -18.63 33.25
N TYR A 161 -27.05 -18.82 34.54
CA TYR A 161 -27.58 -19.91 35.35
C TYR A 161 -28.47 -19.37 36.47
N ASN A 162 -29.57 -20.06 36.77
CA ASN A 162 -30.37 -19.75 37.96
C ASN A 162 -29.73 -20.28 39.26
N HIS A 163 -30.36 -19.99 40.40
CA HIS A 163 -29.94 -20.51 41.72
C HIS A 163 -29.94 -22.04 41.87
N ARG A 164 -30.60 -22.77 40.96
CA ARG A 164 -30.61 -24.24 40.88
C ARG A 164 -29.61 -24.77 39.85
N HIS A 165 -28.70 -23.92 39.37
CA HIS A 165 -27.72 -24.23 38.33
C HIS A 165 -28.31 -24.66 36.97
N GLN A 166 -29.57 -24.30 36.68
CA GLN A 166 -30.15 -24.52 35.35
C GLN A 166 -29.76 -23.36 34.43
N LEU A 167 -29.30 -23.70 33.22
CA LEU A 167 -28.98 -22.73 32.17
C LEU A 167 -30.26 -22.05 31.68
N LEU A 168 -30.27 -20.73 31.71
CA LEU A 168 -31.38 -19.88 31.27
C LEU A 168 -31.14 -19.28 29.88
N LEU A 169 -29.89 -18.94 29.58
CA LEU A 169 -29.47 -18.34 28.31
C LEU A 169 -28.00 -18.64 28.05
N GLU A 170 -27.67 -18.95 26.80
CA GLU A 170 -26.31 -19.01 26.27
C GLU A 170 -26.25 -18.16 25.01
N THR A 171 -25.39 -17.14 24.99
CA THR A 171 -25.26 -16.21 23.86
C THR A 171 -23.80 -15.80 23.68
N ASP A 172 -23.43 -15.49 22.44
CA ASP A 172 -22.14 -14.92 22.10
C ASP A 172 -22.19 -13.37 22.16
N ASP A 173 -23.39 -12.77 22.32
CA ASP A 173 -23.60 -11.34 22.48
C ASP A 173 -23.68 -10.94 23.96
N ARG A 174 -22.69 -10.15 24.39
CA ARG A 174 -22.62 -9.60 25.75
C ARG A 174 -23.86 -8.75 26.08
N ASP A 175 -24.34 -7.95 25.15
CA ASP A 175 -25.43 -7.00 25.41
C ASP A 175 -26.78 -7.72 25.53
N GLU A 176 -26.97 -8.80 24.77
CA GLU A 176 -28.09 -9.71 24.97
C GLU A 176 -28.06 -10.36 26.36
N ALA A 177 -26.90 -10.86 26.80
CA ALA A 177 -26.76 -11.45 28.14
C ALA A 177 -27.13 -10.45 29.24
N PHE A 178 -26.61 -9.22 29.20
CA PHE A 178 -26.95 -8.21 30.22
C PHE A 178 -28.39 -7.73 30.14
N ARG A 179 -28.97 -7.61 28.94
CA ARG A 179 -30.41 -7.33 28.78
C ARG A 179 -31.26 -8.42 29.44
N PHE A 180 -30.93 -9.69 29.24
CA PHE A 180 -31.62 -10.80 29.89
C PHE A 180 -31.51 -10.74 31.43
N ILE A 181 -30.32 -10.50 31.98
CA ILE A 181 -30.13 -10.36 33.44
C ILE A 181 -30.98 -9.21 33.98
N ASN A 182 -30.95 -8.06 33.31
CA ASN A 182 -31.67 -6.86 33.74
C ASN A 182 -33.19 -6.97 33.59
N SER A 183 -33.69 -7.86 32.71
CA SER A 183 -35.12 -8.04 32.45
C SER A 183 -35.93 -8.53 33.65
N GLY A 184 -35.30 -9.20 34.62
CA GLY A 184 -36.02 -9.76 35.78
C GLY A 184 -35.16 -10.44 36.84
N TYR A 185 -33.84 -10.49 36.64
CA TYR A 185 -32.91 -11.18 37.52
C TYR A 185 -31.97 -10.19 38.22
N ARG A 186 -31.30 -10.66 39.26
CA ARG A 186 -30.20 -9.99 39.95
C ARG A 186 -28.97 -10.88 39.85
N LEU A 187 -27.87 -10.31 39.41
CA LEU A 187 -26.58 -11.00 39.39
C LEU A 187 -26.16 -11.36 40.82
N HIS A 188 -25.88 -12.63 41.04
CA HIS A 188 -25.38 -13.16 42.31
C HIS A 188 -23.86 -13.35 42.26
N SER A 189 -23.36 -14.01 41.22
CA SER A 189 -21.93 -14.21 41.01
C SER A 189 -21.62 -14.32 39.52
N ALA A 190 -20.37 -14.02 39.16
CA ALA A 190 -19.84 -14.25 37.82
C ALA A 190 -18.51 -15.00 37.95
N SER A 191 -18.33 -16.05 37.16
CA SER A 191 -17.07 -16.80 37.08
C SER A 191 -16.65 -16.96 35.62
N LYS A 192 -15.34 -17.14 35.42
CA LYS A 192 -14.78 -17.48 34.10
C LYS A 192 -14.43 -18.95 34.08
N SER A 193 -14.77 -19.64 33.00
CA SER A 193 -14.33 -21.01 32.74
C SER A 193 -13.78 -21.10 31.32
N VAL A 194 -12.85 -22.01 31.09
CA VAL A 194 -12.37 -22.36 29.74
C VAL A 194 -12.98 -23.71 29.39
N ILE A 195 -13.52 -23.83 28.20
CA ILE A 195 -14.05 -25.09 27.68
C ILE A 195 -13.28 -25.44 26.42
N GLU A 196 -12.80 -26.67 26.35
CA GLU A 196 -12.24 -27.21 25.12
C GLU A 196 -13.37 -27.47 24.11
N ILE A 197 -13.22 -26.92 22.91
CA ILE A 197 -14.11 -27.18 21.78
C ILE A 197 -13.34 -27.98 20.75
N ALA A 198 -13.87 -29.14 20.40
CA ALA A 198 -13.42 -29.92 19.26
C ALA A 198 -14.45 -29.79 18.13
N ALA A 199 -14.02 -29.22 17.01
CA ALA A 199 -14.81 -29.17 15.78
C ALA A 199 -14.01 -29.87 14.66
N GLY A 200 -14.25 -31.16 14.46
CA GLY A 200 -13.48 -31.97 13.51
C GLY A 200 -12.04 -32.18 13.98
N GLN A 201 -11.06 -31.82 13.14
CA GLN A 201 -9.61 -31.94 13.44
C GLN A 201 -9.04 -30.74 14.21
N GLU A 202 -9.78 -29.65 14.36
CA GLU A 202 -9.32 -28.47 15.11
C GLU A 202 -9.76 -28.56 16.58
N ARG A 203 -8.79 -28.48 17.49
CA ARG A 203 -9.00 -28.31 18.93
C ARG A 203 -8.72 -26.85 19.28
N GLY A 204 -9.67 -26.21 19.94
CA GLY A 204 -9.54 -24.83 20.41
C GLY A 204 -10.08 -24.67 21.83
N GLU A 205 -9.63 -23.62 22.50
CA GLU A 205 -10.16 -23.22 23.80
C GLU A 205 -11.14 -22.06 23.63
N MET A 206 -12.33 -22.18 24.21
CA MET A 206 -13.31 -21.09 24.28
C MET A 206 -13.46 -20.61 25.72
N GLU A 207 -13.29 -19.30 25.92
CA GLU A 207 -13.53 -18.67 27.22
C GLU A 207 -15.04 -18.45 27.40
N CYS A 208 -15.57 -18.89 28.53
CA CYS A 208 -16.96 -18.71 28.92
C CYS A 208 -17.04 -17.85 30.18
N VAL A 209 -18.02 -16.94 30.21
CA VAL A 209 -18.39 -16.19 31.42
C VAL A 209 -19.72 -16.72 31.91
N ASN A 210 -19.69 -17.34 33.08
CA ASN A 210 -20.86 -17.92 33.72
C ASN A 210 -21.42 -16.94 34.74
N TYR A 211 -22.64 -16.46 34.51
CA TYR A 211 -23.38 -15.59 35.42
C TYR A 211 -24.37 -16.42 36.22
N SER A 212 -24.25 -16.47 37.54
CA SER A 212 -25.30 -17.00 38.41
C SER A 212 -26.24 -15.87 38.79
N VAL A 213 -27.54 -16.08 38.59
CA VAL A 213 -28.56 -15.07 38.83
C VAL A 213 -29.68 -15.58 39.74
N ARG A 214 -30.25 -14.66 40.52
CA ARG A 214 -31.42 -14.89 41.38
C ARG A 214 -32.59 -14.04 40.89
N SER A 215 -33.81 -14.54 41.02
CA SER A 215 -35.00 -13.73 40.72
C SER A 215 -35.07 -12.52 41.67
N ARG A 216 -35.45 -11.35 41.15
CA ARG A 216 -35.71 -10.18 42.00
C ARG A 216 -36.97 -10.45 42.83
N LYS A 217 -36.87 -10.37 44.17
CA LYS A 217 -38.02 -10.50 45.09
C LYS A 217 -39.11 -9.52 44.65
N GLY A 218 -40.28 -10.05 44.26
CA GLY A 218 -41.44 -9.27 43.79
C GLY A 218 -42.07 -9.78 42.50
N ARG A 219 -41.32 -10.46 41.62
CA ARG A 219 -41.89 -11.15 40.45
C ARG A 219 -42.03 -12.65 40.74
N ARG A 220 -43.22 -13.05 41.18
CA ARG A 220 -43.61 -14.48 41.18
C ARG A 220 -43.49 -15.03 39.75
N LYS A 221 -43.01 -16.27 39.66
CA LYS A 221 -42.89 -17.04 38.42
C LYS A 221 -44.19 -16.98 37.61
N MET A 222 -44.10 -16.61 36.34
CA MET A 222 -44.95 -17.21 35.33
C MET A 222 -44.12 -18.32 34.68
N GLY A 223 -44.40 -19.56 35.07
CA GLY A 223 -44.12 -20.73 34.23
C GLY A 223 -45.20 -20.84 33.14
N PRO A 224 -45.05 -21.73 32.16
CA PRO A 224 -44.69 -23.15 32.36
C PRO A 224 -43.20 -23.44 32.51
#